data_AF-Q0FYY8-F1
#
_entry.id   AF-Q0FYY8-F1
#
_cell.length_a   1.000
_cell.length_b   1.000
_cell.length_c   1.000
_cell.angle_alpha   90.00
_cell.angle_beta   90.00
_cell.angle_gamma   90.00
#
_symmetry.space_group_name_H-M   'P 1'
#
loop_
_entity.id
_entity.type
_entity.pdbx_description
1 polymer ?
#
loop_
_entity_poly.entity_id
_entity_poly.type
_entity_poly.pdbx_seq_one_letter_code
_entity_poly.pdbx_strand_id
1 'polypeptide(L)'
;MHEDWSAIRFLPNVALEQPLETSQVALMSCCDERVQGLAHAYPAFGDFLGKFRDEFGMELEPTVLLYRSDSPQTIRTLEALAGFRDLVCISAVCASYVRDLLYTGGAGFRFSNAFDFYPWFFGRQYDDTIFVQTASVLGTHNLSELNPQCSPAFSVLSLQIHHLDLPLYRGLRRKWEDAFAGEGETQRNRRLFRSLNMARAAARMPGGPEVDIYDIGRVIALWISACEILIEEGKGSKFKVLKLLNKVDWKHGSFSEERAHHTLYMKLYNARNDFLHGKPVSIDTLEVADDGSNLFKMAAPLYRCALSAFLSEEGISGRDEGVSQDADADIIEALRDMEIERTQMRVEEALLKTLPSGTE
;
A
#
# COMPACT_ATOMS: atom_id res chain seq x y z
N MET A 1 6.79 5.95 -33.08
CA MET A 1 5.38 5.99 -32.65
C MET A 1 5.37 5.98 -31.13
N HIS A 2 5.09 7.12 -30.49
CA HIS A 2 5.08 7.30 -29.02
C HIS A 2 3.67 7.14 -28.43
N GLU A 3 2.83 6.28 -29.01
CA GLU A 3 1.39 6.59 -29.03
C GLU A 3 0.59 6.18 -27.79
N ASP A 4 1.10 5.34 -26.89
CA ASP A 4 0.18 4.68 -25.97
C ASP A 4 0.25 5.11 -24.50
N TRP A 5 1.18 5.96 -24.05
CA TRP A 5 1.30 6.29 -22.62
C TRP A 5 1.40 7.80 -22.35
N SER A 6 0.82 8.23 -21.23
CA SER A 6 0.88 9.60 -20.72
C SER A 6 1.24 9.61 -19.24
N ALA A 7 2.19 10.47 -18.83
CA ALA A 7 2.57 10.69 -17.44
C ALA A 7 1.55 11.56 -16.69
N ILE A 8 1.32 11.23 -15.42
CA ILE A 8 0.31 11.90 -14.59
C ILE A 8 0.85 12.40 -13.27
N ARG A 9 1.60 11.54 -12.57
CA ARG A 9 1.99 11.73 -11.17
C ARG A 9 3.39 11.16 -10.95
N PHE A 10 4.04 11.66 -9.91
CA PHE A 10 5.41 11.32 -9.57
C PHE A 10 5.49 10.91 -8.10
N LEU A 11 6.33 9.95 -7.78
CA LEU A 11 6.62 9.50 -6.42
C LEU A 11 8.11 9.74 -6.16
N PRO A 12 8.48 10.85 -5.50
CA PRO A 12 9.88 11.25 -5.40
C PRO A 12 10.69 10.44 -4.37
N ASN A 13 10.02 9.71 -3.47
CA ASN A 13 10.67 8.92 -2.42
C ASN A 13 10.76 7.42 -2.76
N VAL A 14 10.33 7.00 -3.95
CA VAL A 14 10.38 5.61 -4.41
C VAL A 14 11.14 5.59 -5.73
N ALA A 15 12.24 4.86 -5.79
CA ALA A 15 12.86 4.45 -7.03
C ALA A 15 12.39 3.03 -7.38
N LEU A 16 12.05 2.76 -8.63
CA LEU A 16 11.67 1.42 -9.09
C LEU A 16 12.80 0.78 -9.88
N GLU A 17 13.05 -0.49 -9.61
CA GLU A 17 13.94 -1.31 -10.46
C GLU A 17 13.17 -2.00 -11.58
N GLN A 18 11.90 -2.31 -11.37
CA GLN A 18 11.04 -2.99 -12.33
C GLN A 18 9.67 -2.32 -12.37
N PRO A 19 9.03 -2.23 -13.55
CA PRO A 19 7.68 -1.69 -13.66
C PRO A 19 6.68 -2.46 -12.81
N LEU A 20 5.79 -1.73 -12.15
CA LEU A 20 4.60 -2.28 -11.51
C LEU A 20 3.40 -1.80 -12.32
N GLU A 21 2.80 -2.69 -13.09
CA GLU A 21 1.81 -2.30 -14.11
C GLU A 21 0.59 -3.21 -14.17
N THR A 22 -0.49 -2.62 -14.68
CA THR A 22 -1.71 -3.25 -15.17
C THR A 22 -1.76 -3.09 -16.69
N SER A 23 -2.82 -3.60 -17.30
CA SER A 23 -3.14 -3.33 -18.70
C SER A 23 -3.33 -1.84 -19.03
N GLN A 24 -3.51 -0.95 -18.05
CA GLN A 24 -3.93 0.44 -18.27
C GLN A 24 -3.09 1.50 -17.55
N VAL A 25 -2.43 1.14 -16.45
CA VAL A 25 -1.69 2.06 -15.57
C VAL A 25 -0.40 1.38 -15.12
N ALA A 26 0.67 2.16 -14.98
CA ALA A 26 1.96 1.63 -14.60
C ALA A 26 2.76 2.63 -13.77
N LEU A 27 3.40 2.16 -12.71
CA LEU A 27 4.49 2.85 -12.04
C LEU A 27 5.80 2.37 -12.66
N MET A 28 6.64 3.32 -13.09
CA MET A 28 7.88 3.04 -13.80
C MET A 28 9.04 3.86 -13.25
N SER A 29 10.25 3.32 -13.41
CA SER A 29 11.49 4.09 -13.23
C SER A 29 11.52 5.25 -14.23
N CYS A 30 12.16 6.36 -13.86
CA CYS A 30 12.48 7.41 -14.84
C CYS A 30 13.37 6.89 -15.97
N CYS A 31 14.12 5.80 -15.74
CA CYS A 31 14.99 5.15 -16.72
C CYS A 31 14.27 4.14 -17.62
N ASP A 32 12.98 3.87 -17.44
CA ASP A 32 12.19 3.01 -18.33
C ASP A 32 12.12 3.61 -19.74
N GLU A 33 12.25 2.78 -20.78
CA GLU A 33 12.27 3.21 -22.18
C GLU A 33 11.03 4.04 -22.56
N ARG A 34 9.85 3.75 -21.97
CA ARG A 34 8.61 4.50 -22.22
C ARG A 34 8.68 5.89 -21.63
N VAL A 35 9.25 6.03 -20.43
CA VAL A 35 9.44 7.33 -19.77
C VAL A 35 10.52 8.15 -20.48
N GLN A 36 11.64 7.53 -20.85
CA GLN A 36 12.69 8.17 -21.64
C GLN A 36 12.18 8.60 -23.02
N GLY A 37 11.32 7.79 -23.63
CA GLY A 37 10.63 8.15 -24.86
C GLY A 37 9.78 9.41 -24.71
N LEU A 38 9.02 9.53 -23.61
CA LEU A 38 8.28 10.76 -23.29
C LEU A 38 9.20 11.95 -23.05
N ALA A 39 10.30 11.77 -22.32
CA ALA A 39 11.28 12.82 -22.06
C ALA A 39 11.98 13.33 -23.34
N HIS A 40 12.21 12.42 -24.30
CA HIS A 40 12.75 12.79 -25.60
C HIS A 40 11.72 13.54 -26.46
N ALA A 41 10.45 13.10 -26.44
CA ALA A 41 9.37 13.74 -27.18
C ALA A 41 8.99 15.13 -26.60
N TYR A 42 9.12 15.30 -25.29
CA TYR A 42 8.72 16.50 -24.56
C TYR A 42 9.87 16.98 -23.66
N PRO A 43 10.74 17.91 -24.14
CA PRO A 43 11.90 18.36 -23.39
C PRO A 43 11.60 18.94 -22.00
N ALA A 44 10.48 19.65 -21.84
CA ALA A 44 10.04 20.17 -20.52
C ALA A 44 9.77 19.03 -19.53
N PHE A 45 9.22 17.90 -19.98
CA PHE A 45 9.05 16.71 -19.13
C PHE A 45 10.41 16.13 -18.70
N GLY A 46 11.37 16.05 -19.62
CA GLY A 46 12.74 15.63 -19.32
C GLY A 46 13.43 16.54 -18.30
N ASP A 47 13.32 17.86 -18.48
CA ASP A 47 13.85 18.87 -17.54
C ASP A 47 13.21 18.72 -16.16
N PHE A 48 11.89 18.54 -16.09
CA PHE A 48 11.20 18.30 -14.81
C PHE A 48 11.71 17.06 -14.07
N LEU A 49 11.89 15.94 -14.76
CA LEU A 49 12.45 14.73 -14.14
C LEU A 49 13.88 14.96 -13.65
N GLY A 50 14.68 15.68 -14.44
CA GLY A 50 16.07 16.01 -14.12
C GLY A 50 16.25 17.02 -12.99
N LYS A 51 15.17 17.65 -12.48
CA LYS A 51 15.21 18.68 -11.44
C LYS A 51 15.05 18.16 -9.99
N PHE A 52 14.64 16.90 -9.78
CA PHE A 52 14.42 16.39 -8.41
C PHE A 52 15.72 16.29 -7.63
N ARG A 53 15.76 16.91 -6.45
CA ARG A 53 16.90 16.85 -5.52
C ARG A 53 16.43 16.57 -4.09
N ASP A 54 17.26 15.92 -3.28
CA ASP A 54 17.04 15.84 -1.83
C ASP A 54 17.43 17.15 -1.12
N GLU A 55 17.27 17.20 0.20
CA GLU A 55 17.61 18.36 1.02
C GLU A 55 19.11 18.73 0.98
N PHE A 56 19.97 17.82 0.53
CA PHE A 56 21.41 17.99 0.41
C PHE A 56 21.86 18.26 -1.04
N GLY A 57 20.92 18.38 -1.98
CA GLY A 57 21.21 18.64 -3.39
C GLY A 57 21.62 17.40 -4.19
N MET A 58 21.42 16.19 -3.66
CA MET A 58 21.67 14.94 -4.39
C MET A 58 20.56 14.69 -5.41
N GLU A 59 20.93 14.20 -6.59
CA GLU A 59 19.99 13.83 -7.64
C GLU A 59 19.10 12.66 -7.25
N LEU A 60 17.82 12.78 -7.56
CA LEU A 60 16.82 11.76 -7.29
C LEU A 60 16.19 11.27 -8.59
N GLU A 61 15.86 9.99 -8.61
CA GLU A 61 15.16 9.32 -9.71
C GLU A 61 13.70 9.05 -9.30
N PRO A 62 12.77 9.98 -9.59
CA PRO A 62 11.39 9.80 -9.20
C PRO A 62 10.74 8.66 -9.98
N THR A 63 9.91 7.86 -9.31
CA THR A 63 9.00 6.94 -9.99
C THR A 63 7.88 7.72 -10.68
N VAL A 64 7.57 7.36 -11.92
CA VAL A 64 6.54 8.00 -12.73
C VAL A 64 5.32 7.08 -12.85
N LEU A 65 4.13 7.63 -12.56
CA LEU A 65 2.85 6.99 -12.85
C LEU A 65 2.40 7.37 -14.26
N LEU A 66 2.32 6.38 -15.14
CA LEU A 66 1.77 6.50 -16.49
C LEU A 66 0.38 5.83 -16.56
N TYR A 67 -0.46 6.30 -17.47
CA TYR A 67 -1.67 5.59 -17.93
C TYR A 67 -1.67 5.52 -19.44
N ARG A 68 -2.45 4.59 -20.01
CA ARG A 68 -2.55 4.50 -21.45
C ARG A 68 -3.38 5.64 -22.04
N SER A 69 -2.94 6.18 -23.17
CA SER A 69 -3.64 7.26 -23.88
C SER A 69 -5.07 6.86 -24.30
N ASP A 70 -5.29 5.56 -24.56
CA ASP A 70 -6.57 4.94 -24.92
C ASP A 70 -7.39 4.47 -23.70
N SER A 71 -6.89 4.63 -22.47
CA SER A 71 -7.59 4.18 -21.27
C SER A 71 -8.97 4.84 -21.11
N PRO A 72 -9.98 4.09 -20.62
CA PRO A 72 -11.32 4.61 -20.35
C PRO A 72 -11.29 5.75 -19.30
N GLN A 73 -12.33 6.58 -19.31
CA GLN A 73 -12.43 7.75 -18.40
C GLN A 73 -12.45 7.35 -16.92
N THR A 74 -12.95 6.15 -16.60
CA THR A 74 -12.96 5.57 -15.25
C THR A 74 -11.56 5.49 -14.63
N ILE A 75 -10.53 5.26 -15.46
CA ILE A 75 -9.13 5.16 -15.04
C ILE A 75 -8.48 6.54 -14.84
N ARG A 76 -8.99 7.56 -15.53
CA ARG A 76 -8.45 8.93 -15.48
C ARG A 76 -8.87 9.69 -14.22
N THR A 77 -9.59 9.04 -13.32
CA THR A 77 -10.01 9.61 -12.04
C THR A 77 -8.86 9.55 -11.04
N LEU A 78 -8.80 10.53 -10.13
CA LEU A 78 -7.83 10.50 -9.05
C LEU A 78 -8.03 9.28 -8.15
N GLU A 79 -9.27 8.80 -8.01
CA GLU A 79 -9.60 7.59 -7.25
C GLU A 79 -8.94 6.34 -7.84
N ALA A 80 -9.04 6.10 -9.15
CA ALA A 80 -8.41 4.95 -9.79
C ALA A 80 -6.88 5.01 -9.65
N LEU A 81 -6.28 6.17 -9.94
CA LEU A 81 -4.82 6.36 -9.84
C LEU A 81 -4.30 6.23 -8.41
N ALA A 82 -5.02 6.83 -7.45
CA ALA A 82 -4.74 6.70 -6.03
C ALA A 82 -4.90 5.25 -5.57
N GLY A 83 -5.93 4.54 -6.03
CA GLY A 83 -6.17 3.14 -5.71
C GLY A 83 -5.05 2.23 -6.20
N PHE A 84 -4.49 2.49 -7.39
CA PHE A 84 -3.34 1.75 -7.91
C PHE A 84 -2.07 2.01 -7.11
N ARG A 85 -1.82 3.26 -6.71
CA ARG A 85 -0.74 3.55 -5.76
C ARG A 85 -0.99 2.86 -4.42
N ASP A 86 -2.22 2.89 -3.90
CA ASP A 86 -2.56 2.39 -2.57
C ASP A 86 -2.36 0.87 -2.46
N LEU A 87 -2.72 0.09 -3.50
CA LEU A 87 -2.45 -1.34 -3.48
C LEU A 87 -0.94 -1.65 -3.49
N VAL A 88 -0.13 -0.91 -4.26
CA VAL A 88 1.34 -1.10 -4.27
C VAL A 88 1.93 -0.75 -2.91
N CYS A 89 1.52 0.41 -2.38
CA CYS A 89 1.95 0.90 -1.08
C CYS A 89 1.62 -0.08 0.04
N ILE A 90 0.37 -0.55 0.12
CA ILE A 90 -0.07 -1.45 1.19
C ILE A 90 0.60 -2.83 1.06
N SER A 91 0.80 -3.35 -0.15
CA SER A 91 1.56 -4.59 -0.34
C SER A 91 3.01 -4.47 0.15
N ALA A 92 3.66 -3.32 -0.04
CA ALA A 92 5.01 -3.06 0.46
C ALA A 92 5.05 -2.86 1.99
N VAL A 93 4.10 -2.09 2.52
CA VAL A 93 4.00 -1.77 3.95
C VAL A 93 3.74 -3.03 4.78
N CYS A 94 2.75 -3.84 4.40
CA CYS A 94 2.42 -5.07 5.12
C CYS A 94 3.61 -6.03 5.15
N ALA A 95 4.29 -6.23 4.02
CA ALA A 95 5.50 -7.07 3.95
C ALA A 95 6.65 -6.53 4.83
N SER A 96 6.80 -5.20 4.88
CA SER A 96 7.84 -4.55 5.69
C SER A 96 7.58 -4.71 7.19
N TYR A 97 6.34 -4.61 7.67
CA TYR A 97 6.00 -4.86 9.07
C TYR A 97 6.19 -6.32 9.46
N VAL A 98 5.79 -7.27 8.61
CA VAL A 98 6.06 -8.70 8.85
C VAL A 98 7.56 -8.96 8.97
N ARG A 99 8.37 -8.35 8.09
CA ARG A 99 9.83 -8.45 8.14
C ARG A 99 10.42 -7.86 9.42
N ASP A 100 9.96 -6.68 9.85
CA ASP A 100 10.43 -6.02 11.09
C ASP A 100 10.10 -6.82 12.35
N LEU A 101 8.95 -7.50 12.36
CA LEU A 101 8.56 -8.40 13.46
C LEU A 101 9.36 -9.71 13.47
N LEU A 102 9.71 -10.24 12.29
CA LEU A 102 10.47 -11.48 12.19
C LEU A 102 11.97 -11.30 12.40
N TYR A 103 12.52 -10.17 11.96
CA TYR A 103 13.95 -9.90 11.91
C TYR A 103 14.24 -8.49 12.43
N THR A 104 15.13 -8.38 13.42
CA THR A 104 15.58 -7.09 13.96
C THR A 104 16.26 -6.25 12.88
N GLY A 105 15.80 -5.02 12.67
CA GLY A 105 16.42 -4.06 11.73
C GLY A 105 15.99 -4.23 10.27
N GLY A 106 14.76 -4.71 10.03
CA GLY A 106 14.24 -4.87 8.68
C GLY A 106 14.23 -3.58 7.87
N ALA A 107 15.07 -3.50 6.85
CA ALA A 107 14.97 -2.48 5.80
C ALA A 107 13.68 -2.72 4.98
N GLY A 108 12.96 -1.63 4.67
CA GLY A 108 11.73 -1.69 3.88
C GLY A 108 10.87 -0.43 3.95
N PHE A 109 9.75 -0.48 3.23
CA PHE A 109 8.79 0.60 3.09
C PHE A 109 7.76 0.57 4.23
N ARG A 110 8.17 0.92 5.45
CA ARG A 110 7.29 0.89 6.64
C ARG A 110 6.22 1.98 6.65
N PHE A 111 6.46 3.08 5.91
CA PHE A 111 5.59 4.23 5.93
C PHE A 111 5.08 4.58 4.55
N SER A 112 3.77 4.81 4.44
CA SER A 112 3.10 5.11 3.18
C SER A 112 3.46 6.47 2.60
N ASN A 113 4.08 7.37 3.39
CA ASN A 113 4.58 8.67 2.94
C ASN A 113 5.53 8.55 1.76
N ALA A 114 6.32 7.46 1.68
CA ALA A 114 7.22 7.22 0.55
C ALA A 114 6.46 7.16 -0.80
N PHE A 115 5.17 6.80 -0.77
CA PHE A 115 4.33 6.68 -1.96
C PHE A 115 3.46 7.91 -2.22
N ASP A 116 3.60 9.01 -1.46
CA ASP A 116 2.81 10.22 -1.69
C ASP A 116 3.05 10.76 -3.11
N PHE A 117 1.97 11.14 -3.79
CA PHE A 117 2.09 11.81 -5.09
C PHE A 117 2.67 13.20 -4.90
N TYR A 118 3.63 13.54 -5.76
CA TYR A 118 4.15 14.89 -5.85
C TYR A 118 3.02 15.86 -6.27
N PRO A 119 2.88 17.04 -5.62
CA PRO A 119 1.72 17.92 -5.86
C PRO A 119 1.69 18.58 -7.24
N TRP A 120 2.85 18.80 -7.86
CA TRP A 120 2.94 19.40 -9.19
C TRP A 120 2.97 18.33 -10.28
N PHE A 121 2.26 18.59 -11.38
CA PHE A 121 2.14 17.68 -12.51
C PHE A 121 1.91 18.42 -13.83
N PHE A 122 2.13 17.74 -14.95
CA PHE A 122 1.92 18.31 -16.28
C PHE A 122 0.46 18.23 -16.73
N GLY A 123 0.06 19.21 -17.55
CA GLY A 123 -1.10 19.08 -18.42
C GLY A 123 -0.81 18.16 -19.61
N ARG A 124 -1.80 17.96 -20.49
CA ARG A 124 -1.65 17.09 -21.67
C ARG A 124 -0.62 17.56 -22.71
N GLN A 125 -0.25 18.84 -22.65
CA GLN A 125 0.61 19.48 -23.65
C GLN A 125 2.11 19.34 -23.34
N TYR A 126 2.47 18.99 -22.10
CA TYR A 126 3.87 18.92 -21.63
C TYR A 126 4.69 20.17 -22.01
N ASP A 127 4.08 21.34 -21.85
CA ASP A 127 4.73 22.64 -22.00
C ASP A 127 5.40 23.07 -20.68
N ASP A 128 5.97 24.28 -20.63
CA ASP A 128 6.60 24.82 -19.43
C ASP A 128 5.60 25.15 -18.29
N THR A 129 4.31 24.87 -18.49
CA THR A 129 3.24 25.10 -17.51
C THR A 129 2.98 23.84 -16.70
N ILE A 130 3.21 23.93 -15.39
CA ILE A 130 2.87 22.86 -14.43
C ILE A 130 1.69 23.26 -13.57
N PHE A 131 0.90 22.26 -13.17
CA PHE A 131 -0.33 22.43 -12.41
C PHE A 131 -0.14 21.89 -11.00
N VAL A 132 -0.75 22.55 -10.03
CA VAL A 132 -0.88 22.04 -8.66
C VAL A 132 -2.34 22.06 -8.26
N GLN A 133 -2.78 20.96 -7.65
CA GLN A 133 -4.13 20.81 -7.13
C GLN A 133 -4.10 20.03 -5.83
N THR A 134 -4.12 20.77 -4.72
CA THR A 134 -4.26 20.25 -3.36
C THR A 134 -5.42 20.96 -2.67
N ALA A 135 -5.77 20.52 -1.46
CA ALA A 135 -6.79 21.22 -0.66
C ALA A 135 -6.37 22.65 -0.27
N SER A 136 -5.08 22.95 -0.28
CA SER A 136 -4.53 24.26 0.12
C SER A 136 -4.13 25.14 -1.07
N VAL A 137 -3.79 24.54 -2.21
CA VAL A 137 -3.24 25.25 -3.38
C VAL A 137 -3.90 24.75 -4.65
N LEU A 138 -4.43 25.69 -5.44
CA LEU A 138 -4.89 25.45 -6.81
C LEU A 138 -4.24 26.51 -7.71
N GLY A 139 -3.47 26.08 -8.70
CA GLY A 139 -2.80 27.04 -9.58
C GLY A 139 -1.93 26.43 -10.67
N THR A 140 -1.33 27.33 -11.43
CA THR A 140 -0.38 27.06 -12.52
C THR A 140 0.93 27.77 -12.21
N HIS A 141 2.06 27.12 -12.48
CA HIS A 141 3.40 27.66 -12.28
C HIS A 141 4.29 27.38 -13.49
N ASN A 142 5.40 28.11 -13.60
CA ASN A 142 6.42 27.85 -14.59
C ASN A 142 7.38 26.76 -14.10
N LEU A 143 7.72 25.82 -14.98
CA LEU A 143 8.70 24.77 -14.71
C LEU A 143 10.08 25.31 -14.33
N SER A 144 10.49 26.41 -14.96
CA SER A 144 11.79 27.06 -14.72
C SER A 144 11.97 27.51 -13.27
N GLU A 145 10.88 27.84 -12.57
CA GLU A 145 10.86 28.30 -11.18
C GLU A 145 10.79 27.16 -10.16
N LEU A 146 10.44 25.94 -10.61
CA LEU A 146 10.28 24.78 -9.73
C LEU A 146 11.64 24.19 -9.34
N ASN A 147 11.80 23.97 -8.02
CA ASN A 147 12.88 23.17 -7.42
C ASN A 147 12.24 22.00 -6.66
N PRO A 148 11.91 20.89 -7.35
CA PRO A 148 11.18 19.80 -6.73
C PRO A 148 12.07 19.02 -5.76
N GLN A 149 11.47 18.65 -4.63
CA GLN A 149 12.11 17.92 -3.55
C GLN A 149 11.31 16.68 -3.18
N CYS A 150 11.98 15.68 -2.62
CA CYS A 150 11.32 14.58 -1.95
C CYS A 150 10.64 15.04 -0.65
N SER A 151 9.81 14.17 -0.07
CA SER A 151 9.26 14.45 1.27
C SER A 151 10.40 14.40 2.29
N PRO A 152 10.55 15.45 3.12
CA PRO A 152 11.59 15.47 4.14
C PRO A 152 11.37 14.37 5.17
N ALA A 153 12.46 13.94 5.78
CA ALA A 153 12.54 12.83 6.74
C ALA A 153 12.35 11.41 6.15
N PHE A 154 12.30 11.27 4.82
CA PHE A 154 12.23 9.95 4.16
C PHE A 154 13.38 9.78 3.18
N SER A 155 14.20 8.75 3.40
CA SER A 155 15.15 8.30 2.40
C SER A 155 14.43 7.86 1.12
N VAL A 156 15.02 8.14 -0.04
CA VAL A 156 14.62 7.51 -1.28
C VAL A 156 15.04 6.04 -1.21
N LEU A 157 14.07 5.14 -1.37
CA LEU A 157 14.28 3.70 -1.29
C LEU A 157 14.04 3.06 -2.65
N SER A 158 14.86 2.08 -3.01
CA SER A 158 14.61 1.22 -4.18
C SER A 158 13.54 0.18 -3.84
N LEU A 159 12.41 0.25 -4.52
CA LEU A 159 11.35 -0.75 -4.47
C LEU A 159 11.64 -1.85 -5.49
N GLN A 160 11.69 -3.07 -4.97
CA GLN A 160 11.96 -4.29 -5.71
C GLN A 160 10.80 -5.25 -5.48
N ILE A 161 10.61 -6.21 -6.37
CA ILE A 161 9.55 -7.23 -6.27
C ILE A 161 9.55 -7.94 -4.91
N HIS A 162 10.73 -8.26 -4.36
CA HIS A 162 10.85 -8.96 -3.07
C HIS A 162 10.48 -8.09 -1.85
N HIS A 163 10.25 -6.79 -2.03
CA HIS A 163 9.72 -5.89 -1.01
C HIS A 163 8.19 -5.95 -0.90
N LEU A 164 7.51 -6.57 -1.87
CA LEU A 164 6.06 -6.69 -1.89
C LEU A 164 5.59 -8.02 -1.29
N ASP A 165 4.44 -8.01 -0.63
CA ASP A 165 3.61 -9.21 -0.50
C ASP A 165 3.01 -9.52 -1.87
N LEU A 166 3.69 -10.38 -2.65
CA LEU A 166 3.31 -10.66 -4.04
C LEU A 166 1.93 -11.30 -4.19
N PRO A 167 1.54 -12.30 -3.37
CA PRO A 167 0.17 -12.80 -3.38
C PRO A 167 -0.87 -11.69 -3.18
N LEU A 168 -0.67 -10.81 -2.20
CA LEU A 168 -1.57 -9.70 -1.96
C LEU A 168 -1.58 -8.70 -3.12
N TYR A 169 -0.40 -8.30 -3.59
CA TYR A 169 -0.25 -7.38 -4.71
C TYR A 169 -0.99 -7.87 -5.96
N ARG A 170 -0.79 -9.13 -6.35
CA ARG A 170 -1.46 -9.72 -7.53
C ARG A 170 -2.98 -9.73 -7.38
N GLY A 171 -3.49 -10.14 -6.22
CA GLY A 171 -4.93 -10.16 -5.96
C GLY A 171 -5.57 -8.77 -5.96
N LEU A 172 -4.90 -7.77 -5.35
CA LEU A 172 -5.37 -6.38 -5.37
C LEU A 172 -5.27 -5.76 -6.75
N ARG A 173 -4.19 -6.05 -7.49
CA ARG A 173 -4.00 -5.58 -8.88
C ARG A 173 -5.13 -6.07 -9.77
N ARG A 174 -5.50 -7.34 -9.68
CA ARG A 174 -6.64 -7.91 -10.41
C ARG A 174 -7.94 -7.19 -10.05
N LYS A 175 -8.22 -6.99 -8.75
CA LYS A 175 -9.40 -6.22 -8.33
C LYS A 175 -9.42 -4.79 -8.85
N TRP A 176 -8.26 -4.17 -8.96
CA TRP A 176 -8.15 -2.84 -9.55
C TRP A 176 -8.53 -2.85 -11.03
N GLU A 177 -8.04 -3.83 -11.80
CA GLU A 177 -8.43 -3.98 -13.20
C GLU A 177 -9.94 -4.23 -13.34
N ASP A 178 -10.49 -5.18 -12.58
CA ASP A 178 -11.93 -5.49 -12.60
C ASP A 178 -12.78 -4.24 -12.31
N ALA A 179 -12.37 -3.42 -11.33
CA ALA A 179 -13.13 -2.27 -10.87
C ALA A 179 -13.07 -1.05 -11.79
N PHE A 180 -11.89 -0.76 -12.36
CA PHE A 180 -11.65 0.49 -13.09
C PHE A 180 -11.49 0.30 -14.60
N ALA A 181 -10.98 -0.85 -15.05
CA ALA A 181 -10.85 -1.20 -16.47
C ALA A 181 -11.99 -2.10 -16.97
N GLY A 182 -12.63 -2.87 -16.08
CA GLY A 182 -13.68 -3.84 -16.39
C GLY A 182 -15.12 -3.35 -16.16
N GLU A 183 -15.90 -4.16 -15.45
CA GLU A 183 -17.38 -4.08 -15.34
C GLU A 183 -17.91 -2.87 -14.53
N GLY A 184 -17.01 -2.06 -13.97
CA GLY A 184 -17.32 -0.82 -13.27
C GLY A 184 -17.44 -0.97 -11.75
N GLU A 185 -17.88 0.11 -11.11
CA GLU A 185 -17.82 0.25 -9.67
C GLU A 185 -18.94 -0.53 -8.96
N THR A 186 -18.58 -1.58 -8.21
CA THR A 186 -19.49 -2.26 -7.27
C THR A 186 -19.34 -1.67 -5.86
N GLN A 187 -20.35 -1.86 -5.01
CA GLN A 187 -20.25 -1.45 -3.60
C GLN A 187 -19.08 -2.15 -2.88
N ARG A 188 -18.77 -3.41 -3.24
CA ARG A 188 -17.61 -4.14 -2.71
C ARG A 188 -16.30 -3.53 -3.18
N ASN A 189 -16.17 -3.16 -4.46
CA ASN A 189 -14.98 -2.47 -4.97
C ASN A 189 -14.78 -1.12 -4.27
N ARG A 190 -15.85 -0.33 -4.12
CA ARG A 190 -15.81 0.93 -3.37
C ARG A 190 -15.33 0.74 -1.93
N ARG A 191 -15.80 -0.31 -1.23
CA ARG A 191 -15.34 -0.66 0.11
C ARG A 191 -13.86 -1.02 0.11
N LEU A 192 -13.41 -1.88 -0.81
CA LEU A 192 -12.00 -2.26 -0.92
C LEU A 192 -11.08 -1.04 -1.10
N PHE A 193 -11.35 -0.18 -2.08
CA PHE A 193 -10.47 0.97 -2.36
C PHE A 193 -10.55 2.06 -1.28
N ARG A 194 -11.72 2.28 -0.66
CA ARG A 194 -11.83 3.13 0.54
C ARG A 194 -11.04 2.56 1.72
N SER A 195 -11.06 1.24 1.89
CA SER A 195 -10.30 0.55 2.93
C SER A 195 -8.80 0.68 2.70
N LEU A 196 -8.33 0.47 1.46
CA LEU A 196 -6.92 0.68 1.09
C LEU A 196 -6.48 2.13 1.31
N ASN A 197 -7.32 3.09 0.96
CA ASN A 197 -7.05 4.50 1.21
C ASN A 197 -6.94 4.81 2.72
N MET A 198 -7.83 4.24 3.53
CA MET A 198 -7.79 4.35 4.99
C MET A 198 -6.53 3.70 5.58
N ALA A 199 -6.20 2.50 5.12
CA ALA A 199 -4.98 1.79 5.51
C ALA A 199 -3.73 2.57 5.14
N ARG A 200 -3.71 3.22 3.97
CA ARG A 200 -2.59 4.07 3.54
C ARG A 200 -2.44 5.26 4.49
N ALA A 201 -3.53 5.89 4.90
CA ALA A 201 -3.49 6.94 5.91
C ALA A 201 -2.99 6.43 7.26
N ALA A 202 -3.42 5.23 7.68
CA ALA A 202 -2.95 4.57 8.90
C ALA A 202 -1.47 4.17 8.84
N ALA A 203 -0.96 3.88 7.65
CA ALA A 203 0.43 3.52 7.40
C ALA A 203 1.37 4.73 7.31
N ARG A 204 0.89 5.97 7.49
CA ARG A 204 1.80 7.13 7.53
C ARG A 204 2.69 7.05 8.77
N MET A 205 3.88 7.63 8.69
CA MET A 205 4.75 7.80 9.85
C MET A 205 3.97 8.52 10.96
N PRO A 206 3.88 7.93 12.16
CA PRO A 206 3.18 8.56 13.27
C PRO A 206 4.01 9.77 13.71
N GLY A 207 3.43 10.96 13.56
CA GLY A 207 4.11 12.20 13.89
C GLY A 207 5.40 12.45 13.10
N GLY A 208 6.18 13.41 13.60
CA GLY A 208 7.53 13.70 13.15
C GLY A 208 8.52 13.51 14.30
N PRO A 209 9.52 14.40 14.45
CA PRO A 209 10.40 14.41 15.62
C PRO A 209 9.67 14.52 16.97
N GLU A 210 8.43 15.01 16.95
CA GLU A 210 7.59 15.25 18.14
C GLU A 210 6.55 14.14 18.37
N VAL A 211 6.75 12.94 17.82
CA VAL A 211 5.81 11.82 17.96
C VAL A 211 5.45 11.56 19.41
N ASP A 212 4.15 11.42 19.68
CA ASP A 212 3.65 11.07 21.00
C ASP A 212 2.65 9.91 20.98
N ILE A 213 2.14 9.56 22.16
CA ILE A 213 1.17 8.48 22.33
C ILE A 213 -0.15 8.73 21.58
N TYR A 214 -0.52 9.99 21.34
CA TYR A 214 -1.75 10.34 20.63
C TYR A 214 -1.61 10.13 19.13
N ASP A 215 -0.42 10.30 18.56
CA ASP A 215 -0.14 9.92 17.18
C ASP A 215 -0.32 8.42 16.96
N ILE A 216 0.18 7.60 17.89
CA ILE A 216 0.00 6.14 17.84
C ILE A 216 -1.48 5.75 17.99
N GLY A 217 -2.19 6.36 18.95
CA GLY A 217 -3.62 6.13 19.13
C GLY A 217 -4.45 6.48 17.88
N ARG A 218 -4.11 7.59 17.19
CA ARG A 218 -4.73 7.99 15.92
C ARG A 218 -4.49 6.95 14.84
N VAL A 219 -3.26 6.47 14.71
CA VAL A 219 -2.90 5.47 13.72
C VAL A 219 -3.64 4.14 13.96
N ILE A 220 -3.70 3.65 15.20
CA ILE A 220 -4.48 2.45 15.56
C ILE A 220 -5.96 2.63 15.20
N ALA A 221 -6.53 3.80 15.48
CA ALA A 221 -7.91 4.10 15.12
C ALA A 221 -8.14 4.00 13.60
N LEU A 222 -7.23 4.52 12.79
CA LEU A 222 -7.31 4.43 11.33
C LEU A 222 -7.17 2.98 10.82
N TRP A 223 -6.26 2.18 11.39
CA TRP A 223 -6.14 0.76 11.03
C TRP A 223 -7.40 -0.04 11.33
N ILE A 224 -8.00 0.16 12.50
CA ILE A 224 -9.29 -0.47 12.84
C ILE A 224 -10.38 -0.03 11.87
N SER A 225 -10.44 1.27 11.54
CA SER A 225 -11.39 1.77 10.54
C SER A 225 -11.16 1.18 9.15
N ALA A 226 -9.92 0.92 8.73
CA ALA A 226 -9.65 0.22 7.47
C ALA A 226 -10.29 -1.18 7.49
N CYS A 227 -10.03 -1.99 8.53
CA CYS A 227 -10.66 -3.30 8.69
C CYS A 227 -12.20 -3.23 8.67
N GLU A 228 -12.79 -2.23 9.33
CA GLU A 228 -14.24 -2.03 9.39
C GLU A 228 -14.85 -1.58 8.05
N ILE A 229 -14.09 -0.92 7.17
CA ILE A 229 -14.60 -0.52 5.84
C ILE A 229 -14.73 -1.72 4.90
N LEU A 230 -13.90 -2.76 5.05
CA LEU A 230 -13.99 -3.99 4.23
C LEU A 230 -15.34 -4.71 4.39
N ILE A 231 -15.96 -4.59 5.57
CA ILE A 231 -17.21 -5.24 5.92
C ILE A 231 -18.41 -4.32 5.68
N GLU A 232 -19.60 -4.90 5.53
CA GLU A 232 -20.84 -4.15 5.35
C GLU A 232 -21.22 -3.29 6.57
N GLU A 233 -21.69 -2.06 6.31
CA GLU A 233 -22.13 -1.10 7.32
C GLU A 233 -23.23 -1.68 8.25
N GLY A 234 -23.25 -1.20 9.50
CA GLY A 234 -24.27 -1.54 10.50
C GLY A 234 -23.70 -1.84 11.89
N LYS A 235 -24.59 -2.07 12.86
CA LYS A 235 -24.20 -2.43 14.24
C LYS A 235 -23.38 -3.74 14.25
N GLY A 236 -22.37 -3.80 15.11
CA GLY A 236 -21.54 -5.00 15.30
C GLY A 236 -20.32 -5.12 14.38
N SER A 237 -19.73 -3.99 13.95
CA SER A 237 -18.55 -3.94 13.08
C SER A 237 -17.42 -4.88 13.54
N LYS A 238 -17.05 -4.84 14.83
CA LYS A 238 -16.00 -5.72 15.39
C LYS A 238 -16.24 -7.22 15.16
N PHE A 239 -17.49 -7.68 15.35
CA PHE A 239 -17.82 -9.11 15.19
C PHE A 239 -17.81 -9.53 13.73
N LYS A 240 -18.19 -8.62 12.83
CA LYS A 240 -18.10 -8.85 11.38
C LYS A 240 -16.64 -8.92 10.92
N VAL A 241 -15.75 -8.08 11.45
CA VAL A 241 -14.31 -8.18 11.16
C VAL A 241 -13.74 -9.50 11.68
N LEU A 242 -14.06 -9.89 12.92
CA LEU A 242 -13.65 -11.21 13.45
C LEU A 242 -14.17 -12.36 12.60
N LYS A 243 -15.40 -12.26 12.08
CA LYS A 243 -15.97 -13.24 11.15
C LYS A 243 -15.21 -13.29 9.82
N LEU A 244 -14.74 -12.15 9.30
CA LEU A 244 -13.88 -12.10 8.12
C LEU A 244 -12.52 -12.76 8.41
N LEU A 245 -11.87 -12.43 9.53
CA LEU A 245 -10.60 -13.02 9.92
C LEU A 245 -10.70 -14.54 10.17
N ASN A 246 -11.86 -15.05 10.59
CA ASN A 246 -12.10 -16.50 10.69
C ASN A 246 -12.11 -17.23 9.35
N LYS A 247 -12.17 -16.52 8.22
CA LYS A 247 -12.13 -17.10 6.87
C LYS A 247 -10.72 -17.13 6.28
N VAL A 248 -9.73 -16.57 6.97
CA VAL A 248 -8.34 -16.71 6.58
C VAL A 248 -7.96 -18.19 6.69
N ASP A 249 -7.23 -18.69 5.70
CA ASP A 249 -6.65 -20.02 5.71
C ASP A 249 -5.42 -20.06 6.61
N TRP A 250 -5.66 -20.10 7.92
CA TRP A 250 -4.63 -20.11 8.95
C TRP A 250 -3.83 -21.42 8.92
N LYS A 251 -2.51 -21.32 8.82
CA LYS A 251 -1.60 -22.47 8.70
C LYS A 251 -1.06 -22.96 10.05
N HIS A 252 -0.99 -22.08 11.05
CA HIS A 252 -0.60 -22.39 12.42
C HIS A 252 -1.81 -22.69 13.32
N GLY A 253 -1.68 -23.72 14.17
CA GLY A 253 -2.69 -24.17 15.14
C GLY A 253 -3.21 -23.05 16.06
N SER A 254 -2.34 -22.17 16.56
CA SER A 254 -2.73 -21.08 17.46
C SER A 254 -3.67 -20.05 16.82
N PHE A 255 -3.71 -19.93 15.50
CA PHE A 255 -4.71 -19.08 14.82
C PHE A 255 -5.96 -19.85 14.44
N SER A 256 -5.85 -21.11 14.03
CA SER A 256 -7.00 -21.93 13.64
C SER A 256 -7.82 -22.43 14.84
N GLU A 257 -7.16 -22.83 15.92
CA GLU A 257 -7.77 -23.47 17.10
C GLU A 257 -7.94 -22.49 18.27
N GLU A 258 -6.86 -21.82 18.70
CA GLU A 258 -6.86 -20.90 19.86
C GLU A 258 -7.40 -19.50 19.52
N ARG A 259 -7.55 -19.19 18.23
CA ARG A 259 -8.03 -17.90 17.72
C ARG A 259 -7.21 -16.71 18.20
N ALA A 260 -5.89 -16.83 18.19
CA ALA A 260 -4.95 -15.74 18.52
C ALA A 260 -5.28 -14.41 17.81
N HIS A 261 -5.78 -14.44 16.58
CA HIS A 261 -6.21 -13.25 15.83
C HIS A 261 -7.38 -12.51 16.49
N HIS A 262 -8.26 -13.19 17.23
CA HIS A 262 -9.32 -12.54 18.01
C HIS A 262 -8.72 -11.68 19.11
N THR A 263 -7.77 -12.23 19.85
CA THR A 263 -7.09 -11.53 20.94
C THR A 263 -6.37 -10.29 20.40
N LEU A 264 -5.60 -10.43 19.33
CA LEU A 264 -4.88 -9.31 18.72
C LEU A 264 -5.82 -8.22 18.19
N TYR A 265 -6.85 -8.61 17.45
CA TYR A 265 -7.84 -7.66 16.93
C TYR A 265 -8.59 -6.94 18.06
N MET A 266 -8.98 -7.67 19.12
CA MET A 266 -9.69 -7.09 20.25
C MET A 266 -8.81 -6.15 21.07
N LYS A 267 -7.51 -6.43 21.22
CA LYS A 267 -6.56 -5.48 21.82
C LYS A 267 -6.52 -4.17 21.03
N LEU A 268 -6.34 -4.23 19.71
CA LEU A 268 -6.36 -3.05 18.84
C LEU A 268 -7.70 -2.28 18.90
N TYR A 269 -8.81 -3.01 18.88
CA TYR A 269 -10.16 -2.44 18.95
C TYR A 269 -10.41 -1.72 20.28
N ASN A 270 -9.98 -2.31 21.39
CA ASN A 270 -10.10 -1.70 22.72
C ASN A 270 -9.21 -0.46 22.83
N ALA A 271 -7.95 -0.53 22.38
CA ALA A 271 -7.03 0.61 22.35
C ALA A 271 -7.62 1.79 21.53
N ARG A 272 -8.19 1.49 20.35
CA ARG A 272 -8.93 2.47 19.52
C ARG A 272 -10.08 3.12 20.29
N ASN A 273 -10.88 2.33 21.01
CA ASN A 273 -12.02 2.87 21.76
C ASN A 273 -11.57 3.72 22.94
N ASP A 274 -10.59 3.26 23.69
CA ASP A 274 -10.09 4.00 24.84
C ASP A 274 -9.50 5.35 24.40
N PHE A 275 -8.71 5.36 23.31
CA PHE A 275 -8.20 6.59 22.70
C PHE A 275 -9.33 7.54 22.25
N LEU A 276 -10.27 7.07 21.42
CA LEU A 276 -11.32 7.93 20.85
C LEU A 276 -12.33 8.43 21.88
N HIS A 277 -12.47 7.74 23.00
CA HIS A 277 -13.32 8.18 24.11
C HIS A 277 -12.57 8.99 25.17
N GLY A 278 -11.30 9.35 24.92
CA GLY A 278 -10.50 10.18 25.82
C GLY A 278 -10.18 9.51 27.15
N LYS A 279 -10.20 8.17 27.20
CA LYS A 279 -9.70 7.44 28.36
C LYS A 279 -8.17 7.53 28.40
N PRO A 280 -7.54 7.38 29.59
CA PRO A 280 -6.10 7.32 29.69
C PRO A 280 -5.54 6.20 28.79
N VAL A 281 -4.62 6.56 27.89
CA VAL A 281 -3.82 5.62 27.09
C VAL A 281 -2.39 5.76 27.56
N SER A 282 -1.78 4.67 28.00
CA SER A 282 -0.36 4.61 28.38
C SER A 282 0.43 3.80 27.35
N ILE A 283 1.76 3.79 27.50
CA ILE A 283 2.63 2.87 26.76
C ILE A 283 2.16 1.43 26.96
N ASP A 284 1.82 1.02 28.19
CA ASP A 284 1.29 -0.31 28.51
C ASP A 284 -0.02 -0.64 27.76
N THR A 285 -0.85 0.38 27.46
CA THR A 285 -2.07 0.20 26.66
C THR A 285 -1.76 -0.10 25.19
N LEU A 286 -0.58 0.32 24.73
CA LEU A 286 -0.10 0.21 23.37
C LEU A 286 0.91 -0.94 23.19
N GLU A 287 1.36 -1.58 24.25
CA GLU A 287 2.26 -2.74 24.21
C GLU A 287 1.48 -4.06 24.16
N VAL A 288 2.05 -5.04 23.46
CA VAL A 288 1.45 -6.37 23.25
C VAL A 288 2.10 -7.42 24.15
N ALA A 289 3.40 -7.26 24.40
CA ALA A 289 4.27 -8.11 25.20
C ALA A 289 5.30 -7.25 25.94
N ASP A 290 5.89 -7.81 26.99
CA ASP A 290 6.86 -7.15 27.88
C ASP A 290 8.23 -6.85 27.20
N ASP A 291 8.40 -7.26 25.95
CA ASP A 291 9.61 -7.04 25.14
C ASP A 291 9.64 -5.69 24.40
N GLY A 292 8.62 -4.85 24.60
CA GLY A 292 8.47 -3.55 23.94
C GLY A 292 7.81 -3.63 22.55
N SER A 293 7.27 -4.79 22.16
CA SER A 293 6.47 -4.93 20.95
C SER A 293 5.18 -4.11 21.05
N ASN A 294 5.00 -3.13 20.14
CA ASN A 294 3.85 -2.23 20.13
C ASN A 294 2.73 -2.72 19.20
N LEU A 295 1.47 -2.56 19.64
CA LEU A 295 0.23 -2.86 18.92
C LEU A 295 0.23 -2.33 17.49
N PHE A 296 0.81 -1.16 17.28
CA PHE A 296 0.96 -0.53 15.97
C PHE A 296 1.61 -1.46 14.92
N LYS A 297 2.65 -2.20 15.30
CA LYS A 297 3.40 -3.05 14.36
C LYS A 297 2.58 -4.24 13.85
N MET A 298 1.55 -4.65 14.58
CA MET A 298 0.70 -5.79 14.22
C MET A 298 -0.51 -5.40 13.38
N ALA A 299 -0.87 -4.12 13.38
CA ALA A 299 -2.08 -3.65 12.72
C ALA A 299 -2.04 -3.90 11.20
N ALA A 300 -0.89 -3.62 10.55
CA ALA A 300 -0.71 -3.85 9.12
C ALA A 300 -0.71 -5.36 8.75
N PRO A 301 0.05 -6.25 9.42
CA PRO A 301 -0.06 -7.70 9.18
C PRO A 301 -1.47 -8.26 9.38
N LEU A 302 -2.19 -7.82 10.42
CA LEU A 302 -3.57 -8.26 10.66
C LEU A 302 -4.55 -7.75 9.58
N TYR A 303 -4.38 -6.51 9.14
CA TYR A 303 -5.14 -5.97 8.02
C TYR A 303 -4.85 -6.71 6.71
N ARG A 304 -3.59 -7.12 6.49
CA ARG A 304 -3.22 -8.00 5.37
C ARG A 304 -4.01 -9.31 5.41
N CYS A 305 -4.14 -9.96 6.56
CA CYS A 305 -4.97 -11.15 6.71
C CYS A 305 -6.44 -10.88 6.35
N ALA A 306 -7.01 -9.75 6.81
CA ALA A 306 -8.37 -9.35 6.46
C ALA A 306 -8.54 -9.12 4.94
N LEU A 307 -7.57 -8.51 4.27
CA LEU A 307 -7.55 -8.34 2.81
C LEU A 307 -7.49 -9.70 2.10
N SER A 308 -6.63 -10.62 2.54
CA SER A 308 -6.54 -11.96 1.96
C SER A 308 -7.88 -12.69 2.04
N ALA A 309 -8.54 -12.69 3.20
CA ALA A 309 -9.87 -13.28 3.35
C ALA A 309 -10.92 -12.60 2.46
N PHE A 310 -10.89 -11.27 2.36
CA PHE A 310 -11.79 -10.50 1.49
C PHE A 310 -11.60 -10.90 0.01
N LEU A 311 -10.36 -11.02 -0.46
CA LEU A 311 -10.05 -11.43 -1.83
C LEU A 311 -10.46 -12.88 -2.11
N SER A 312 -10.24 -13.78 -1.15
CA SER A 312 -10.67 -15.18 -1.26
C SER A 312 -12.20 -15.32 -1.34
N GLU A 313 -12.97 -14.51 -0.60
CA GLU A 313 -14.44 -14.47 -0.73
C GLU A 313 -14.92 -14.04 -2.11
N GLU A 314 -14.12 -13.24 -2.81
CA GLU A 314 -14.36 -12.77 -4.17
C GLU A 314 -13.88 -13.77 -5.23
N GLY A 315 -13.40 -14.95 -4.82
CA GLY A 315 -12.83 -15.95 -5.72
C GLY A 315 -11.51 -15.54 -6.34
N ILE A 316 -10.85 -14.51 -5.81
CA ILE A 316 -9.56 -14.02 -6.32
C ILE A 316 -8.43 -14.65 -5.53
N SER A 317 -7.63 -15.43 -6.24
CA SER A 317 -6.35 -15.93 -5.73
C SER A 317 -5.23 -14.93 -6.05
N GLY A 318 -4.17 -14.95 -5.24
CA GLY A 318 -2.93 -14.22 -5.52
C GLY A 318 -2.09 -14.83 -6.65
N ARG A 319 -2.69 -15.62 -7.54
CA ARG A 319 -2.02 -16.27 -8.69
C ARG A 319 -2.03 -15.30 -9.88
N ASP A 320 -0.91 -15.19 -10.60
CA ASP A 320 -0.88 -14.49 -11.89
C ASP A 320 -1.56 -15.36 -12.97
N GLU A 321 -2.55 -14.82 -13.69
CA GLU A 321 -3.13 -15.50 -14.85
C GLU A 321 -2.18 -15.35 -16.05
N GLY A 322 -1.24 -16.29 -16.15
CA GLY A 322 -0.42 -16.51 -17.33
C GLY A 322 -0.42 -18.01 -17.61
N VAL A 323 -1.36 -18.45 -18.45
CA VAL A 323 -1.55 -19.85 -18.83
C VAL A 323 -0.47 -20.22 -19.84
N SER A 324 0.57 -20.91 -19.41
CA SER A 324 1.26 -21.87 -20.28
C SER A 324 0.40 -23.13 -20.31
N GLN A 325 0.18 -23.72 -21.49
CA GLN A 325 -0.51 -25.01 -21.66
C GLN A 325 0.49 -26.19 -21.65
N ASP A 326 1.69 -26.00 -21.10
CA ASP A 326 2.74 -27.00 -21.08
C ASP A 326 2.81 -27.74 -19.73
N ALA A 327 3.48 -28.90 -19.70
CA ALA A 327 3.73 -29.67 -18.48
C ALA A 327 4.42 -28.86 -17.35
N ASP A 328 4.99 -27.71 -17.67
CA ASP A 328 5.58 -26.76 -16.72
C ASP A 328 4.51 -25.95 -15.96
N ALA A 329 3.26 -25.92 -16.43
CA ALA A 329 2.16 -25.18 -15.80
C ALA A 329 1.83 -25.71 -14.40
N ASP A 330 1.79 -27.03 -14.23
CA ASP A 330 1.54 -27.66 -12.93
C ASP A 330 2.66 -27.35 -11.93
N ILE A 331 3.92 -27.33 -12.40
CA ILE A 331 5.08 -26.96 -11.57
C ILE A 331 4.99 -25.48 -11.17
N ILE A 332 4.68 -24.59 -12.11
CA ILE A 332 4.52 -23.16 -11.86
C ILE A 332 3.37 -22.90 -10.87
N GLU A 333 2.26 -23.62 -11.01
CA GLU A 333 1.12 -23.52 -10.09
C GLU A 333 1.50 -24.00 -8.69
N ALA A 334 2.18 -25.13 -8.56
CA ALA A 334 2.69 -25.61 -7.27
C ALA A 334 3.66 -24.62 -6.61
N LEU A 335 4.57 -24.01 -7.39
CA LEU A 335 5.49 -22.98 -6.87
C LEU A 335 4.74 -21.74 -6.35
N ARG A 336 3.65 -21.34 -7.02
CA ARG A 336 2.81 -20.21 -6.60
C ARG A 336 2.03 -20.52 -5.34
N ASP A 337 1.49 -21.73 -5.22
CA ASP A 337 0.78 -22.15 -4.02
C ASP A 337 1.73 -22.20 -2.83
N MET A 338 2.94 -22.74 -3.01
CA MET A 338 3.97 -22.68 -1.97
C MET A 338 4.36 -21.23 -1.60
N GLU A 339 4.40 -20.29 -2.55
CA GLU A 339 4.67 -18.88 -2.26
C GLU A 339 3.54 -18.24 -1.42
N ILE A 340 2.28 -18.52 -1.76
CA ILE A 340 1.11 -18.05 -1.01
C ILE A 340 1.16 -18.59 0.42
N GLU A 341 1.35 -19.90 0.58
CA GLU A 341 1.42 -20.55 1.89
C GLU A 341 2.60 -20.05 2.72
N ARG A 342 3.79 -19.93 2.11
CA ARG A 342 4.97 -19.41 2.78
C ARG A 342 4.78 -17.96 3.23
N THR A 343 4.14 -17.14 2.43
CA THR A 343 3.84 -15.75 2.79
C THR A 343 2.85 -15.69 3.94
N GLN A 344 1.79 -16.50 3.91
CA GLN A 344 0.81 -16.62 4.98
C GLN A 344 1.46 -17.10 6.30
N MET A 345 2.26 -18.16 6.26
CA MET A 345 2.98 -18.67 7.45
C MET A 345 3.91 -17.61 8.07
N ARG A 346 4.60 -16.81 7.26
CA ARG A 346 5.47 -15.73 7.78
C ARG A 346 4.67 -14.64 8.47
N VAL A 347 3.49 -14.30 7.95
CA VAL A 347 2.58 -13.33 8.60
C VAL A 347 2.13 -13.87 9.96
N GLU A 348 1.77 -15.14 10.02
CA GLU A 348 1.36 -15.81 11.26
C GLU A 348 2.49 -15.89 12.27
N GLU A 349 3.69 -16.32 11.86
CA GLU A 349 4.87 -16.35 12.73
C GLU A 349 5.17 -14.95 13.29
N ALA A 350 5.07 -13.91 12.47
CA ALA A 350 5.27 -12.53 12.89
C ALA A 350 4.26 -12.10 13.96
N LEU A 351 2.98 -12.46 13.79
CA LEU A 351 1.92 -12.16 14.75
C LEU A 351 2.03 -13.01 16.03
N LEU A 352 2.51 -14.24 15.95
CA LEU A 352 2.72 -15.09 17.14
C LEU A 352 3.86 -14.59 18.01
N LYS A 353 4.96 -14.13 17.41
CA LYS A 353 6.10 -13.55 18.18
C LYS A 353 5.69 -12.40 19.09
N THR A 354 4.61 -11.70 18.74
CA THR A 354 4.11 -10.57 19.52
C THR A 354 3.13 -10.94 20.63
N LEU A 355 2.67 -12.19 20.71
CA LEU A 355 1.81 -12.64 21.80
C LEU A 355 2.64 -12.94 23.06
N PRO A 356 2.13 -12.62 24.26
CA PRO A 356 2.80 -12.99 25.51
C PRO A 356 3.05 -14.50 25.60
N SER A 357 4.20 -14.90 26.13
CA SER A 357 4.47 -16.31 26.43
C SER A 357 3.45 -16.82 27.46
N GLY A 358 2.61 -17.79 27.09
CA GLY A 358 1.57 -18.36 27.96
C GLY A 358 0.12 -18.11 27.53
N THR A 359 -0.12 -17.61 26.30
CA THR A 359 -1.44 -17.65 25.64
C THR A 359 -1.73 -18.93 24.84
N GLU A 360 -0.86 -19.94 24.95
CA GLU A 360 -1.08 -21.32 24.42
C GLU A 360 -2.11 -22.09 25.25
#